data_AF-A0A6G5RM84-F1
#
_entry.id   AF-A0A6G5RM84-F1
#
_cell.length_a   1.000
_cell.length_b   1.000
_cell.length_c   1.000
_cell.angle_alpha   90.00
_cell.angle_beta   90.00
_cell.angle_gamma   90.00
#
_symmetry.space_group_name_H-M   'P 1'
#
loop_
_entity.id
_entity.type
_entity.pdbx_description
1 polymer ?
#
loop_
_entity_poly.entity_id
_entity_poly.type
_entity_poly.pdbx_seq_one_letter_code
_entity_poly.pdbx_strand_id
1 'polypeptide(L)'
;MSWAKIRRWREFGALPWRKQHGLGRGSGSTSELLPETFVVAEALALATIKKRPLEQAVLHVFTTHPRFDQGLAATSIPLPERAVRRALAWYMARDDSHPLAAIEKAARSASSCPDKAMDAALESAHRYFSKLYRQATQRRHPPGTTAPDNLADADGLATFAVATVLGFENYGADAIVEAVSKSLPELADEYGNQLFAQWSKAVRKAEGVSERPFSRQPRWPSLEDRVQRMERVEYPVICTVRDVLALLVEASPALALARQAGIDNPDVLHIEAIRTSNRRTDEYLKRAEAISRRPGERAWKGFTGLLLDVCTSPRRLSTFQEDVTALDPALDDVPGLGRRILASCNAPTASSDGEA
;
A
#
# COMPACT_ATOMS: atom_id res chain seq x y z
N MET A 1 10.50 -23.94 -21.09
CA MET A 1 10.16 -23.94 -19.64
C MET A 1 10.21 -25.38 -19.12
N SER A 2 10.83 -25.67 -17.96
CA SER A 2 10.96 -27.05 -17.47
C SER A 2 9.70 -27.58 -16.76
N TRP A 3 9.47 -28.89 -16.81
CA TRP A 3 8.29 -29.54 -16.19
C TRP A 3 8.27 -29.36 -14.66
N ALA A 4 9.45 -29.39 -14.01
CA ALA A 4 9.60 -29.11 -12.59
C ALA A 4 9.14 -27.69 -12.20
N LYS A 5 9.38 -26.69 -13.07
CA LYS A 5 8.93 -25.31 -12.87
C LYS A 5 7.40 -25.21 -12.93
N ILE A 6 6.78 -25.84 -13.92
CA ILE A 6 5.31 -25.90 -14.06
C ILE A 6 4.67 -26.61 -12.85
N ARG A 7 5.25 -27.73 -12.40
CA ARG A 7 4.77 -28.45 -11.22
C ARG A 7 4.79 -27.58 -9.96
N ARG A 8 5.91 -26.89 -9.69
CA ARG A 8 6.02 -25.96 -8.56
C ARG A 8 4.96 -24.86 -8.61
N TRP A 9 4.63 -24.36 -9.80
CA TRP A 9 3.60 -23.33 -9.95
C TRP A 9 2.18 -23.85 -9.70
N ARG A 10 1.89 -25.10 -10.10
CA ARG A 10 0.64 -25.77 -9.75
C ARG A 10 0.50 -26.04 -8.25
N GLU A 11 1.57 -26.52 -7.62
CA GLU A 11 1.62 -26.73 -6.15
C GLU A 11 1.45 -25.41 -5.39
N PHE A 12 1.96 -24.31 -5.93
CA PHE A 12 1.73 -22.97 -5.40
C PHE A 12 0.27 -22.49 -5.57
N GLY A 13 -0.44 -23.04 -6.56
CA GLY A 13 -1.78 -22.60 -6.96
C GLY A 13 -1.79 -21.48 -7.99
N ALA A 14 -0.64 -21.15 -8.60
CA ALA A 14 -0.53 -20.13 -9.65
C ALA A 14 -0.96 -20.63 -11.02
N LEU A 15 -1.05 -21.95 -11.20
CA LEU A 15 -1.64 -22.60 -12.37
C LEU A 15 -2.61 -23.68 -11.92
N PRO A 16 -3.71 -23.91 -12.66
CA PRO A 16 -4.63 -24.98 -12.35
C PRO A 16 -3.94 -26.36 -12.47
N TRP A 17 -4.36 -27.28 -11.60
CA TRP A 17 -4.12 -28.70 -11.81
C TRP A 17 -4.96 -29.14 -13.02
N ARG A 18 -4.38 -29.94 -13.92
CA ARG A 18 -5.13 -30.49 -15.05
C ARG A 18 -6.38 -31.19 -14.51
N LYS A 19 -7.57 -30.88 -15.02
CA LYS A 19 -8.69 -31.82 -14.90
C LYS A 19 -8.28 -33.06 -15.68
N GLN A 20 -7.85 -34.11 -14.99
CA GLN A 20 -7.76 -35.42 -15.61
C GLN A 20 -9.18 -35.86 -15.94
N HIS A 21 -9.60 -35.70 -17.18
CA HIS A 21 -10.72 -36.49 -17.68
C HIS A 21 -10.18 -37.90 -17.81
N GLY A 22 -10.51 -38.73 -16.82
CA GLY A 22 -10.20 -40.15 -16.84
C GLY A 22 -10.99 -40.81 -17.94
N LEU A 23 -10.39 -40.94 -19.13
CA LEU A 23 -10.71 -42.03 -20.03
C LEU A 23 -9.52 -42.98 -19.96
N GLY A 24 -9.83 -44.25 -19.67
CA GLY A 24 -8.88 -45.28 -19.27
C GLY A 24 -7.69 -45.48 -20.21
N ARG A 25 -6.75 -46.32 -19.75
CA ARG A 25 -5.50 -46.70 -20.44
C ARG A 25 -5.69 -46.83 -21.95
N GLY A 26 -5.25 -45.81 -22.69
CA GLY A 26 -5.36 -45.74 -24.13
C GLY A 26 -4.87 -44.39 -24.64
N SER A 27 -4.16 -44.43 -25.75
CA SER A 27 -3.49 -43.35 -26.47
C SER A 27 -4.44 -42.21 -26.92
N GLY A 28 -4.94 -41.40 -25.99
CA GLY A 28 -5.88 -40.31 -26.32
C GLY A 28 -6.06 -39.24 -25.24
N SER A 29 -5.16 -39.15 -24.25
CA SER A 29 -5.26 -38.09 -23.23
C SER A 29 -4.73 -36.76 -23.80
N THR A 30 -5.56 -36.07 -24.59
CA THR A 30 -5.32 -34.68 -24.98
C THR A 30 -5.65 -33.77 -23.81
N SER A 31 -4.61 -33.23 -23.18
CA SER A 31 -4.74 -32.25 -22.11
C SER A 31 -5.03 -30.88 -22.71
N GLU A 32 -6.28 -30.49 -22.81
CA GLU A 32 -6.64 -29.11 -23.11
C GLU A 32 -6.26 -28.20 -21.93
N LEU A 33 -5.37 -27.24 -22.17
CA LEU A 33 -5.10 -26.13 -21.26
C LEU A 33 -5.96 -24.96 -21.75
N LEU A 34 -6.73 -24.34 -20.85
CA LEU A 34 -7.50 -23.15 -21.19
C LEU A 34 -6.55 -22.04 -21.68
N PRO A 35 -6.90 -21.27 -22.73
CA PRO A 35 -6.09 -20.15 -23.22
C PRO A 35 -5.63 -19.19 -22.11
N GLU A 36 -6.49 -18.91 -21.12
CA GLU A 36 -6.19 -18.08 -19.95
C GLU A 36 -4.98 -18.60 -19.13
N THR A 37 -4.81 -19.92 -19.09
CA THR A 37 -3.67 -20.55 -18.38
C THR A 37 -2.35 -20.27 -19.08
N PHE A 38 -2.35 -20.09 -20.40
CA PHE A 38 -1.15 -19.71 -21.15
C PHE A 38 -0.72 -18.28 -20.85
N VAL A 39 -1.67 -17.33 -20.82
CA VAL A 39 -1.41 -15.92 -20.47
C VAL A 39 -0.79 -15.81 -19.07
N VAL A 40 -1.36 -16.52 -18.09
CA VAL A 40 -0.80 -16.55 -16.72
C VAL A 40 0.59 -17.19 -16.69
N ALA A 41 0.80 -18.30 -17.40
CA ALA A 41 2.08 -18.99 -17.42
C ALA A 41 3.18 -18.16 -18.10
N GLU A 42 2.85 -17.45 -19.18
CA GLU A 42 3.75 -16.55 -19.88
C GLU A 42 4.16 -15.37 -19.00
N ALA A 43 3.18 -14.69 -18.39
CA ALA A 43 3.46 -13.58 -17.49
C ALA A 43 4.33 -13.97 -16.30
N LEU A 44 4.04 -15.10 -15.66
CA LEU A 44 4.89 -15.66 -14.61
C LEU A 44 6.27 -16.07 -15.13
N ALA A 45 6.39 -16.48 -16.40
CA ALA A 45 7.67 -16.87 -16.99
C ALA A 45 8.57 -15.65 -17.10
N LEU A 46 8.04 -14.56 -17.65
CA LEU A 46 8.70 -13.26 -17.75
C LEU A 46 9.10 -12.73 -16.37
N ALA A 47 8.17 -12.74 -15.41
CA ALA A 47 8.43 -12.24 -14.04
C ALA A 47 9.44 -13.09 -13.24
N THR A 48 9.68 -14.35 -13.63
CA THR A 48 10.61 -15.27 -12.94
C THR A 48 11.99 -15.40 -13.60
N ILE A 49 12.29 -14.69 -14.71
CA ILE A 49 13.57 -14.79 -15.43
C ILE A 49 14.77 -14.54 -14.51
N LYS A 50 14.66 -13.62 -13.55
CA LYS A 50 15.76 -13.26 -12.62
C LYS A 50 15.85 -14.13 -11.35
N LYS A 51 15.43 -15.41 -11.40
CA LYS A 51 15.37 -16.33 -10.23
C LYS A 51 14.60 -15.78 -9.02
N ARG A 52 13.64 -14.89 -9.24
CA ARG A 52 12.82 -14.32 -8.15
C ARG A 52 11.96 -15.41 -7.48
N PRO A 53 11.70 -15.33 -6.16
CA PRO A 53 10.68 -16.14 -5.51
C PRO A 53 9.35 -16.06 -6.25
N LEU A 54 8.60 -17.16 -6.25
CA LEU A 54 7.34 -17.25 -7.00
C LEU A 54 6.31 -16.25 -6.47
N GLU A 55 6.32 -16.01 -5.16
CA GLU A 55 5.48 -15.03 -4.47
C GLU A 55 5.74 -13.61 -5.02
N GLN A 56 7.00 -13.22 -5.19
CA GLN A 56 7.35 -11.93 -5.79
C GLN A 56 6.88 -11.85 -7.25
N ALA A 57 7.03 -12.92 -8.02
CA ALA A 57 6.60 -12.95 -9.40
C ALA A 57 5.07 -12.81 -9.51
N VAL A 58 4.33 -13.50 -8.64
CA VAL A 58 2.87 -13.38 -8.57
C VAL A 58 2.45 -11.95 -8.21
N LEU A 59 3.04 -11.33 -7.19
CA LEU A 59 2.72 -9.93 -6.84
C LEU A 59 3.13 -8.95 -7.92
N HIS A 60 4.28 -9.17 -8.57
CA HIS A 60 4.72 -8.36 -9.69
C HIS A 60 3.66 -8.42 -10.79
N VAL A 61 3.29 -9.61 -11.27
CA VAL A 61 2.25 -9.76 -12.30
C VAL A 61 0.91 -9.20 -11.85
N PHE A 62 0.51 -9.42 -10.60
CA PHE A 62 -0.77 -8.96 -10.05
C PHE A 62 -0.89 -7.43 -9.99
N THR A 63 0.22 -6.73 -9.75
CA THR A 63 0.27 -5.27 -9.60
C THR A 63 0.89 -4.55 -10.79
N THR A 64 1.29 -5.30 -11.83
CA THR A 64 1.82 -4.71 -13.05
C THR A 64 0.66 -4.14 -13.85
N HIS A 65 0.54 -2.82 -13.82
CA HIS A 65 -0.26 -2.10 -14.81
C HIS A 65 0.41 -2.21 -16.19
N PRO A 66 -0.33 -2.36 -17.31
CA PRO A 66 0.20 -2.53 -18.67
C PRO A 66 1.20 -1.46 -19.14
N ARG A 67 1.33 -0.32 -18.46
CA ARG A 67 2.34 0.71 -18.76
C ARG A 67 3.68 0.55 -18.04
N PHE A 68 3.79 -0.36 -17.05
CA PHE A 68 5.04 -0.61 -16.33
C PHE A 68 5.98 -1.56 -17.06
N ASP A 69 5.48 -2.33 -18.02
CA ASP A 69 6.25 -3.27 -18.80
C ASP A 69 5.61 -3.39 -20.20
N GLN A 70 6.33 -2.99 -21.25
CA GLN A 70 5.83 -3.01 -22.65
C GLN A 70 5.53 -4.44 -23.17
N GLY A 71 5.76 -5.47 -22.37
CA GLY A 71 5.59 -6.88 -22.73
C GLY A 71 4.25 -7.53 -22.34
N LEU A 72 3.37 -6.87 -21.57
CA LEU A 72 2.09 -7.47 -21.14
C LEU A 72 0.91 -6.70 -21.75
N ALA A 73 0.28 -7.31 -22.77
CA ALA A 73 -0.79 -6.70 -23.56
C ALA A 73 -2.19 -6.74 -22.92
N ALA A 74 -2.35 -7.37 -21.75
CA ALA A 74 -3.63 -7.46 -21.05
C ALA A 74 -3.69 -6.46 -19.88
N THR A 75 -4.80 -5.72 -19.78
CA THR A 75 -5.08 -4.74 -18.70
C THR A 75 -5.07 -5.36 -17.30
N SER A 76 -5.35 -6.66 -17.20
CA SER A 76 -5.23 -7.43 -15.96
C SER A 76 -5.05 -8.90 -16.29
N ILE A 77 -4.05 -9.56 -15.69
CA ILE A 77 -3.83 -11.00 -15.87
C ILE A 77 -4.62 -11.74 -14.79
N PRO A 78 -5.52 -12.67 -15.16
CA PRO A 78 -6.42 -13.35 -14.23
C PRO A 78 -5.67 -14.40 -13.40
N LEU A 79 -4.88 -13.94 -12.43
CA LEU A 79 -4.17 -14.82 -11.52
C LEU A 79 -5.17 -15.55 -10.61
N PRO A 80 -4.95 -16.84 -10.29
CA PRO A 80 -5.80 -17.54 -9.34
C PRO A 80 -5.75 -16.91 -7.94
N GLU A 81 -6.91 -16.77 -7.29
CA GLU A 81 -7.05 -16.21 -5.94
C GLU A 81 -6.05 -16.80 -4.94
N ARG A 82 -5.93 -18.13 -4.94
CA ARG A 82 -5.02 -18.85 -4.04
C ARG A 82 -3.58 -18.37 -4.16
N ALA A 83 -3.10 -18.11 -5.37
CA ALA A 83 -1.74 -17.62 -5.59
C ALA A 83 -1.58 -16.19 -5.09
N VAL A 84 -2.56 -15.31 -5.38
CA VAL A 84 -2.55 -13.92 -4.92
C VAL A 84 -2.55 -13.85 -3.40
N ARG A 85 -3.48 -14.55 -2.73
CA ARG A 85 -3.56 -14.57 -1.26
C ARG A 85 -2.27 -15.09 -0.63
N ARG A 86 -1.73 -16.20 -1.13
CA ARG A 86 -0.46 -16.75 -0.63
C ARG A 86 0.69 -15.77 -0.79
N ALA A 87 0.74 -15.06 -1.92
CA ALA A 87 1.79 -14.08 -2.16
C ALA A 87 1.63 -12.82 -1.29
N LEU A 88 0.40 -12.34 -1.07
CA LEU A 88 0.11 -11.24 -0.15
C LEU A 88 0.49 -11.59 1.29
N ALA A 89 0.13 -12.78 1.76
CA ALA A 89 0.54 -13.28 3.08
C ALA A 89 2.07 -13.36 3.21
N TRP A 90 2.74 -13.87 2.19
CA TRP A 90 4.20 -13.89 2.12
C TRP A 90 4.80 -12.48 2.15
N TYR A 91 4.20 -11.50 1.47
CA TYR A 91 4.66 -10.11 1.49
C TYR A 91 4.54 -9.53 2.89
N MET A 92 3.37 -9.66 3.52
CA MET A 92 3.14 -9.19 4.89
C MET A 92 4.12 -9.81 5.89
N ALA A 93 4.40 -11.11 5.77
CA ALA A 93 5.32 -11.82 6.67
C ALA A 93 6.80 -11.47 6.46
N ARG A 94 7.19 -10.95 5.29
CA ARG A 94 8.57 -10.62 4.94
C ARG A 94 8.82 -9.14 4.74
N ASP A 95 7.82 -8.30 4.99
CA ASP A 95 7.99 -6.85 4.97
C ASP A 95 8.78 -6.44 6.22
N ASP A 96 10.06 -6.85 6.29
CA ASP A 96 11.06 -6.39 7.24
C ASP A 96 11.30 -4.87 7.10
N SER A 97 10.84 -4.28 5.99
CA SER A 97 10.79 -2.83 5.78
C SER A 97 9.61 -2.16 6.46
N HIS A 98 8.62 -2.91 6.96
CA HIS A 98 7.54 -2.36 7.76
C HIS A 98 8.10 -1.96 9.13
N PRO A 99 7.88 -0.71 9.60
CA PRO A 99 8.46 -0.22 10.85
C PRO A 99 8.18 -1.14 12.03
N LEU A 100 6.93 -1.61 12.16
CA LEU A 100 6.53 -2.48 13.26
C LEU A 100 7.29 -3.81 13.30
N ALA A 101 7.57 -4.43 12.15
CA ALA A 101 8.32 -5.70 12.10
C ALA A 101 9.79 -5.50 12.49
N ALA A 102 10.39 -4.40 12.07
CA ALA A 102 11.76 -4.03 12.44
C ALA A 102 11.88 -3.67 13.94
N ILE A 103 10.89 -2.95 14.49
CA ILE A 103 10.81 -2.57 15.90
C ILE A 103 10.58 -3.82 16.77
N GLU A 104 9.65 -4.70 16.39
CA GLU A 104 9.39 -5.95 17.10
C GLU A 104 10.60 -6.88 17.12
N LYS A 105 11.30 -7.00 15.98
CA LYS A 105 12.53 -7.78 15.91
C LYS A 105 13.63 -7.20 16.81
N ALA A 106 13.77 -5.87 16.85
CA ALA A 106 14.74 -5.20 17.72
C ALA A 106 14.43 -5.45 19.20
N ALA A 107 13.15 -5.31 19.60
CA ALA A 107 12.68 -5.63 20.94
C ALA A 107 12.98 -7.08 21.35
N ARG A 108 12.62 -8.05 20.50
CA ARG A 108 12.85 -9.48 20.76
C ARG A 108 14.34 -9.85 20.85
N SER A 109 15.19 -9.12 20.11
CA SER A 109 16.63 -9.36 20.08
C SER A 109 17.35 -8.81 21.32
N ALA A 110 16.70 -7.93 22.09
CA ALA A 110 17.31 -7.22 23.22
C ALA A 110 17.44 -8.04 24.52
N SER A 111 17.31 -9.37 24.47
CA SER A 111 17.24 -10.29 25.63
C SER A 111 16.12 -9.95 26.63
N SER A 112 15.81 -10.84 27.58
CA SER A 112 14.59 -10.82 28.42
C SER A 112 14.45 -9.64 29.40
N CYS A 113 15.22 -8.56 29.24
CA CYS A 113 15.15 -7.35 30.05
C CYS A 113 14.19 -6.34 29.41
N PRO A 114 13.06 -5.98 30.07
CA PRO A 114 12.06 -5.07 29.51
C PRO A 114 12.62 -3.70 29.10
N ASP A 115 13.49 -3.11 29.92
CA ASP A 115 14.08 -1.79 29.64
C ASP A 115 14.97 -1.82 28.38
N LYS A 116 15.77 -2.88 28.22
CA LYS A 116 16.59 -3.05 27.01
C LYS A 116 15.75 -3.29 25.77
N ALA A 117 14.62 -3.99 25.90
CA ALA A 117 13.67 -4.18 24.81
C ALA A 117 13.01 -2.85 24.40
N MET A 118 12.69 -2.00 25.38
CA MET A 118 12.18 -0.65 25.15
C MET A 118 13.17 0.23 24.40
N ASP A 119 14.41 0.32 24.90
CA ASP A 119 15.47 1.11 24.28
C ASP A 119 15.76 0.65 22.85
N ALA A 120 15.85 -0.66 22.63
CA ALA A 120 16.09 -1.22 21.30
C ALA A 120 14.93 -0.94 20.33
N ALA A 121 13.70 -0.98 20.81
CA ALA A 121 12.51 -0.66 20.03
C ALA A 121 12.46 0.82 19.65
N LEU A 122 12.70 1.73 20.61
CA LEU A 122 12.78 3.17 20.40
C LEU A 122 13.89 3.55 19.41
N GLU A 123 15.08 3.01 19.60
CA GLU A 123 16.20 3.27 18.69
C GLU A 123 15.89 2.81 17.25
N SER A 124 15.28 1.62 17.11
CA SER A 124 14.85 1.10 15.80
C SER A 124 13.80 2.01 15.15
N ALA A 125 12.81 2.46 15.94
CA ALA A 125 11.72 3.32 15.49
C ALA A 125 12.23 4.72 15.09
N HIS A 126 12.98 5.40 15.95
CA HIS A 126 13.56 6.72 15.66
C HIS A 126 14.45 6.68 14.43
N ARG A 127 15.31 5.67 14.31
CA ARG A 127 16.17 5.50 13.13
C ARG A 127 15.37 5.35 11.85
N TYR A 128 14.27 4.60 11.90
CA TYR A 128 13.39 4.40 10.74
C TYR A 128 12.68 5.70 10.33
N PHE A 129 11.93 6.33 11.24
CA PHE A 129 11.12 7.51 10.92
C PHE A 129 11.98 8.75 10.64
N SER A 130 13.09 8.95 11.36
CA SER A 130 14.04 10.03 11.04
C SER A 130 14.70 9.83 9.68
N LYS A 131 15.02 8.59 9.30
CA LYS A 131 15.55 8.29 7.96
C LYS A 131 14.50 8.58 6.88
N LEU A 132 13.23 8.23 7.11
CA LEU A 132 12.14 8.57 6.20
C LEU A 132 11.99 10.08 6.02
N TYR A 133 11.97 10.84 7.13
CA TYR A 133 11.93 12.30 7.09
C TYR A 133 13.08 12.87 6.26
N ARG A 134 14.33 12.51 6.58
CA ARG A 134 15.51 12.99 5.85
C ARG A 134 15.45 12.65 4.35
N GLN A 135 14.97 11.45 4.00
CA GLN A 135 14.80 11.05 2.61
C GLN A 135 13.73 11.87 1.89
N ALA A 136 12.62 12.21 2.56
CA ALA A 136 11.58 13.08 2.02
C ALA A 136 12.11 14.50 1.78
N THR A 137 12.83 15.07 2.76
CA THR A 137 13.42 16.42 2.66
C THR A 137 14.45 16.50 1.52
N GLN A 138 15.35 15.52 1.41
CA GLN A 138 16.39 15.49 0.37
C GLN A 138 15.82 15.32 -1.04
N ARG A 139 14.67 14.68 -1.19
CA ARG A 139 14.05 14.40 -2.50
C ARG A 139 13.03 15.47 -2.93
N ARG A 140 12.96 16.63 -2.27
CA ARG A 140 11.95 17.69 -2.52
C ARG A 140 10.52 17.13 -2.60
N HIS A 141 10.18 16.14 -1.78
CA HIS A 141 8.79 15.70 -1.67
C HIS A 141 8.09 16.66 -0.70
N PRO A 142 6.93 17.24 -1.03
CA PRO A 142 6.17 18.05 -0.08
C PRO A 142 5.79 17.18 1.14
N PRO A 143 5.78 17.77 2.36
CA PRO A 143 5.33 17.09 3.56
C PRO A 143 3.90 16.56 3.40
N GLY A 144 3.62 15.46 4.08
CA GLY A 144 2.44 14.61 3.92
C GLY A 144 2.69 13.56 2.84
N THR A 145 3.29 12.43 3.21
CA THR A 145 3.21 11.17 2.44
C THR A 145 4.01 10.07 3.12
N THR A 146 3.41 9.34 4.06
CA THR A 146 4.03 8.17 4.73
C THR A 146 5.40 8.41 5.41
N ALA A 147 5.91 9.63 5.32
CA ALA A 147 7.15 10.12 5.89
C ALA A 147 6.74 11.27 6.80
N PRO A 148 7.37 11.39 7.98
CA PRO A 148 7.04 12.44 8.91
C PRO A 148 7.20 13.82 8.27
N ASP A 149 6.33 14.77 8.61
CA ASP A 149 6.33 16.15 8.15
C ASP A 149 7.51 16.94 8.71
N ASN A 150 7.93 16.61 9.93
CA ASN A 150 9.07 17.20 10.62
C ASN A 150 9.68 16.18 11.60
N LEU A 151 10.77 16.56 12.28
CA LEU A 151 11.41 15.66 13.26
C LEU A 151 10.54 15.37 14.49
N ALA A 152 9.67 16.30 14.90
CA ALA A 152 8.76 16.06 16.03
C ALA A 152 7.63 15.09 15.67
N ASP A 153 7.16 15.12 14.43
CA ASP A 153 6.26 14.11 13.85
C ASP A 153 6.97 12.74 13.78
N ALA A 154 8.25 12.72 13.37
CA ALA A 154 9.03 11.48 13.34
C ALA A 154 9.18 10.83 14.72
N ASP A 155 9.35 11.66 15.75
CA ASP A 155 9.47 11.28 17.15
C ASP A 155 8.14 10.74 17.71
N GLY A 156 7.02 11.40 17.42
CA GLY A 156 5.73 10.88 17.87
C GLY A 156 5.26 9.64 17.08
N LEU A 157 5.57 9.52 15.79
CA LEU A 157 5.37 8.27 15.03
C LEU A 157 6.20 7.12 15.62
N ALA A 158 7.44 7.39 16.05
CA ALA A 158 8.29 6.40 16.68
C ALA A 158 7.75 5.97 18.05
N THR A 159 7.41 6.92 18.91
CA THR A 159 6.79 6.68 20.23
C THR A 159 5.53 5.83 20.09
N PHE A 160 4.66 6.20 19.14
CA PHE A 160 3.43 5.47 18.87
C PHE A 160 3.68 4.04 18.34
N ALA A 161 4.64 3.88 17.43
CA ALA A 161 5.00 2.57 16.87
C ALA A 161 5.59 1.63 17.93
N VAL A 162 6.37 2.15 18.88
CA VAL A 162 6.92 1.33 19.97
C VAL A 162 5.86 0.98 21.00
N ALA A 163 5.01 1.94 21.38
CA ALA A 163 3.85 1.66 22.24
C ALA A 163 2.95 0.57 21.63
N THR A 164 2.81 0.56 20.30
CA THR A 164 2.09 -0.49 19.57
C THR A 164 2.75 -1.88 19.71
N VAL A 165 4.07 -1.95 19.63
CA VAL A 165 4.82 -3.22 19.66
C VAL A 165 4.96 -3.79 21.08
N LEU A 166 5.26 -2.93 22.04
CA LEU A 166 5.60 -3.33 23.42
C LEU A 166 4.42 -3.23 24.39
N GLY A 167 3.37 -2.49 24.03
CA GLY A 167 2.26 -2.18 24.90
C GLY A 167 2.30 -0.72 25.36
N PHE A 168 1.13 -0.09 25.33
CA PHE A 168 0.93 1.30 25.73
C PHE A 168 1.18 1.51 27.23
N GLU A 169 1.06 0.46 28.06
CA GLU A 169 1.38 0.48 29.49
C GLU A 169 2.81 0.91 29.82
N ASN A 170 3.74 0.73 28.89
CA ASN A 170 5.14 1.10 29.09
C ASN A 170 5.40 2.58 28.79
N TYR A 171 4.36 3.32 28.38
CA TYR A 171 4.39 4.75 28.13
C TYR A 171 3.31 5.43 28.98
N GLY A 172 3.61 6.59 29.55
CA GLY A 172 2.59 7.40 30.24
C GLY A 172 1.49 7.84 29.27
N ALA A 173 0.24 7.95 29.76
CA ALA A 173 -0.93 8.37 28.97
C ALA A 173 -0.66 9.62 28.14
N ASP A 174 -0.04 10.61 28.76
CA ASP A 174 0.17 11.92 28.19
C ASP A 174 1.22 11.87 27.05
N ALA A 175 2.24 11.01 27.15
CA ALA A 175 3.23 10.82 26.10
C ALA A 175 2.62 10.22 24.83
N ILE A 176 1.69 9.27 24.97
CA ILE A 176 0.98 8.65 23.84
C ILE A 176 0.04 9.67 23.19
N VAL A 177 -0.71 10.43 23.99
CA VAL A 177 -1.64 11.46 23.51
C VAL A 177 -0.89 12.56 22.78
N GLU A 178 0.23 13.00 23.33
CA GLU A 178 1.10 13.99 22.73
C GLU A 178 1.70 13.47 21.41
N ALA A 179 2.21 12.24 21.40
CA ALA A 179 2.75 11.60 20.20
C ALA A 179 1.72 11.51 19.06
N VAL A 180 0.49 11.10 19.36
CA VAL A 180 -0.57 11.01 18.34
C VAL A 180 -1.04 12.40 17.90
N SER A 181 -1.26 13.33 18.83
CA SER A 181 -1.70 14.69 18.49
C SER A 181 -0.69 15.41 17.59
N LYS A 182 0.61 15.13 17.76
CA LYS A 182 1.70 15.70 16.95
C LYS A 182 1.86 15.05 15.58
N SER A 183 1.56 13.77 15.45
CA SER A 183 2.13 12.93 14.39
C SER A 183 1.10 12.12 13.59
N LEU A 184 -0.10 11.95 14.17
CA LEU A 184 -1.14 11.06 13.66
C LEU A 184 -2.54 11.68 13.81
N PRO A 185 -2.81 12.91 13.33
CA PRO A 185 -4.18 13.45 13.32
C PRO A 185 -5.14 12.56 12.52
N GLU A 186 -4.63 11.82 11.53
CA GLU A 186 -5.36 10.83 10.74
C GLU A 186 -5.94 9.68 11.58
N LEU A 187 -5.32 9.31 12.71
CA LEU A 187 -5.87 8.29 13.60
C LEU A 187 -7.03 8.81 14.45
N ALA A 188 -7.03 10.11 14.76
CA ALA A 188 -8.17 10.74 15.41
C ALA A 188 -9.39 10.79 14.46
N ASP A 189 -9.17 10.92 13.15
CA ASP A 189 -10.22 10.83 12.13
C ASP A 189 -10.64 9.38 11.81
N GLU A 190 -9.67 8.47 11.64
CA GLU A 190 -9.89 7.06 11.28
C GLU A 190 -10.52 6.25 12.43
N TYR A 191 -10.14 6.51 13.68
CA TYR A 191 -10.68 5.84 14.87
C TYR A 191 -11.73 6.69 15.61
N GLY A 192 -11.78 7.99 15.37
CA GLY A 192 -12.70 8.95 15.97
C GLY A 192 -12.17 9.63 17.24
N ASN A 193 -12.38 10.94 17.37
CA ASN A 193 -12.05 11.74 18.57
C ASN A 193 -12.58 11.13 19.88
N GLN A 194 -13.72 10.44 19.82
CA GLN A 194 -14.28 9.72 20.96
C GLN A 194 -13.43 8.53 21.41
N LEU A 195 -12.84 7.79 20.46
CA LEU A 195 -11.99 6.64 20.78
C LEU A 195 -10.67 7.12 21.40
N PHE A 196 -10.14 8.25 20.91
CA PHE A 196 -9.01 8.95 21.51
C PHE A 196 -9.31 9.44 22.93
N ALA A 197 -10.43 10.14 23.13
CA ALA A 197 -10.84 10.60 24.45
C ALA A 197 -11.10 9.43 25.43
N GLN A 198 -11.65 8.31 24.92
CA GLN A 198 -11.82 7.08 25.69
C GLN A 198 -10.49 6.43 26.05
N TRP A 199 -9.50 6.43 25.13
CA TRP A 199 -8.14 5.99 25.41
C TRP A 199 -7.49 6.86 26.49
N SER A 200 -7.43 8.17 26.31
CA SER A 200 -6.82 9.09 27.30
C SER A 200 -7.47 8.95 28.69
N LYS A 201 -8.80 8.81 28.74
CA LYS A 201 -9.53 8.60 30.00
C LYS A 201 -9.25 7.23 30.62
N ALA A 202 -9.11 6.19 29.81
CA ALA A 202 -8.81 4.85 30.29
C ALA A 202 -7.38 4.73 30.83
N VAL A 203 -6.38 5.34 30.17
CA VAL A 203 -4.99 5.32 30.65
C VAL A 203 -4.87 6.09 31.97
N ARG A 204 -5.41 7.32 32.06
CA ARG A 204 -5.37 8.12 33.29
C ARG A 204 -6.08 7.46 34.47
N LYS A 205 -7.17 6.72 34.22
CA LYS A 205 -7.89 5.98 35.26
C LYS A 205 -7.05 4.81 35.81
N ALA A 206 -6.16 4.28 35.01
CA ALA A 206 -5.38 3.09 35.32
C ALA A 206 -3.95 3.36 35.78
N GLU A 207 -3.44 4.57 35.58
CA GLU A 207 -2.26 5.05 36.32
C GLU A 207 -2.59 5.20 37.83
N GLY A 208 -3.85 5.43 38.19
CA GLY A 208 -4.31 5.60 39.58
C GLY A 208 -4.73 4.31 40.31
N VAL A 209 -4.90 3.20 39.61
CA VAL A 209 -5.29 1.90 40.16
C VAL A 209 -4.30 0.91 39.56
N SER A 210 -3.50 0.19 40.36
CA SER A 210 -2.44 -0.75 39.90
C SER A 210 -2.97 -1.98 39.12
N GLU A 211 -3.98 -1.79 38.29
CA GLU A 211 -4.54 -2.69 37.31
C GLU A 211 -3.87 -2.42 35.95
N ARG A 212 -3.62 -3.47 35.16
CA ARG A 212 -3.09 -3.34 33.79
C ARG A 212 -4.25 -3.08 32.82
N PRO A 213 -4.55 -1.82 32.45
CA PRO A 213 -5.78 -1.47 31.75
C PRO A 213 -5.79 -1.89 30.28
N PHE A 214 -4.61 -2.12 29.71
CA PHE A 214 -4.43 -2.44 28.31
C PHE A 214 -4.64 -3.93 27.98
N SER A 215 -5.06 -4.73 28.97
CA SER A 215 -5.46 -6.13 28.76
C SER A 215 -6.77 -6.29 27.98
N ARG A 216 -7.59 -5.22 27.84
CA ARG A 216 -8.92 -5.26 27.20
C ARG A 216 -9.18 -4.20 26.13
N GLN A 217 -8.19 -3.41 25.71
CA GLN A 217 -8.37 -2.36 24.69
C GLN A 217 -7.90 -2.79 23.29
N PRO A 218 -8.43 -2.17 22.22
CA PRO A 218 -8.09 -2.55 20.84
C PRO A 218 -6.60 -2.35 20.61
N ARG A 219 -5.85 -3.46 20.62
CA ARG A 219 -4.48 -3.50 20.10
C ARG A 219 -4.54 -3.07 18.64
N TRP A 220 -3.57 -2.26 18.21
CA TRP A 220 -3.35 -2.04 16.79
C TRP A 220 -3.21 -3.39 16.09
N PRO A 221 -3.67 -3.54 14.84
CA PRO A 221 -3.71 -4.84 14.19
C PRO A 221 -2.29 -5.39 14.11
N SER A 222 -2.04 -6.49 14.82
CA SER A 222 -0.82 -7.26 14.67
C SER A 222 -0.68 -7.75 13.23
N LEU A 223 0.50 -8.25 12.87
CA LEU A 223 0.68 -8.93 11.58
C LEU A 223 -0.38 -10.04 11.40
N GLU A 224 -0.69 -10.77 12.47
CA GLU A 224 -1.73 -11.81 12.47
C GLU A 224 -3.12 -11.21 12.24
N ASP A 225 -3.47 -10.10 12.88
CA ASP A 225 -4.76 -9.42 12.65
C ASP A 225 -4.88 -8.91 11.22
N ARG A 226 -3.79 -8.40 10.63
CA ARG A 226 -3.77 -7.95 9.23
C ARG A 226 -3.94 -9.11 8.27
N VAL A 227 -3.27 -10.24 8.53
CA VAL A 227 -3.44 -11.48 7.76
C VAL A 227 -4.89 -11.98 7.86
N GLN A 228 -5.46 -12.05 9.06
CA GLN A 228 -6.85 -12.47 9.27
C GLN A 228 -7.86 -11.52 8.60
N ARG A 229 -7.62 -10.20 8.63
CA ARG A 229 -8.46 -9.23 7.90
C ARG A 229 -8.35 -9.45 6.41
N MET A 230 -7.15 -9.61 5.89
CA MET A 230 -6.91 -9.88 4.47
C MET A 230 -7.62 -11.16 4.01
N GLU A 231 -7.65 -12.21 4.84
CA GLU A 231 -8.40 -13.44 4.58
C GLU A 231 -9.91 -13.22 4.48
N ARG A 232 -10.47 -12.26 5.23
CA ARG A 232 -11.91 -11.92 5.21
C ARG A 232 -12.31 -11.04 4.02
N VAL A 233 -11.39 -10.34 3.38
CA VAL A 233 -11.69 -9.54 2.18
C VAL A 233 -11.95 -10.49 1.02
N GLU A 234 -13.10 -10.36 0.36
CA GLU A 234 -13.45 -11.16 -0.81
C GLU A 234 -12.49 -10.88 -1.99
N TYR A 235 -12.13 -11.91 -2.75
CA TYR A 235 -11.19 -11.75 -3.85
C TYR A 235 -11.62 -10.75 -4.94
N PRO A 236 -12.91 -10.69 -5.34
CA PRO A 236 -13.38 -9.64 -6.24
C PRO A 236 -13.12 -8.23 -5.71
N VAL A 237 -13.29 -8.00 -4.41
CA VAL A 237 -13.02 -6.71 -3.77
C VAL A 237 -11.53 -6.36 -3.84
N ILE A 238 -10.64 -7.33 -3.62
CA ILE A 238 -9.18 -7.13 -3.76
C ILE A 238 -8.84 -6.70 -5.19
N CYS A 239 -9.45 -7.33 -6.20
CA CYS A 239 -9.28 -6.97 -7.61
C CYS A 239 -9.81 -5.57 -7.91
N THR A 240 -10.99 -5.21 -7.41
CA THR A 240 -11.55 -3.85 -7.57
C THR A 240 -10.65 -2.79 -6.97
N VAL A 241 -10.18 -2.98 -5.73
CA VAL A 241 -9.24 -2.05 -5.09
C VAL A 241 -7.95 -1.93 -5.91
N ARG A 242 -7.39 -3.07 -6.36
CA ARG A 242 -6.22 -3.06 -7.26
C ARG A 242 -6.49 -2.23 -8.51
N ASP A 243 -7.62 -2.43 -9.18
CA ASP A 243 -7.92 -1.76 -10.45
C ASP A 243 -8.08 -0.24 -10.28
N VAL A 244 -8.76 0.20 -9.22
CA VAL A 244 -8.88 1.62 -8.89
C VAL A 244 -7.51 2.23 -8.57
N LEU A 245 -6.70 1.57 -7.73
CA LEU A 245 -5.34 2.03 -7.42
C LEU A 245 -4.46 2.10 -8.68
N ALA A 246 -4.65 1.18 -9.62
CA ALA A 246 -3.98 1.17 -10.92
C ALA A 246 -4.32 2.43 -11.74
N LEU A 247 -5.60 2.83 -11.80
CA LEU A 247 -6.02 4.05 -12.48
C LEU A 247 -5.38 5.30 -11.85
N LEU A 248 -5.35 5.38 -10.51
CA LEU A 248 -4.68 6.50 -9.81
C LEU A 248 -3.19 6.57 -10.17
N VAL A 249 -2.53 5.43 -10.22
CA VAL A 249 -1.10 5.33 -10.59
C VAL A 249 -0.88 5.71 -12.05
N GLU A 250 -1.78 5.33 -12.96
CA GLU A 250 -1.72 5.68 -14.38
C GLU A 250 -1.94 7.18 -14.63
N ALA A 251 -2.88 7.80 -13.92
CA ALA A 251 -3.19 9.22 -14.05
C ALA A 251 -2.09 10.13 -13.46
N SER A 252 -1.35 9.62 -12.47
CA SER A 252 -0.38 10.40 -11.69
C SER A 252 0.64 11.21 -12.51
N PRO A 253 1.29 10.67 -13.57
CA PRO A 253 2.25 11.45 -14.35
C PRO A 253 1.62 12.65 -15.06
N ALA A 254 0.40 12.49 -15.60
CA ALA A 254 -0.31 13.57 -16.27
C ALA A 254 -0.73 14.65 -15.27
N LEU A 255 -1.29 14.24 -14.12
CA LEU A 255 -1.66 15.16 -13.03
C LEU A 255 -0.46 15.93 -12.48
N ALA A 256 0.68 15.25 -12.29
CA ALA A 256 1.92 15.90 -11.85
C ALA A 256 2.43 16.91 -12.88
N LEU A 257 2.36 16.60 -14.17
CA LEU A 257 2.72 17.52 -15.25
C LEU A 257 1.81 18.74 -15.29
N ALA A 258 0.48 18.54 -15.22
CA ALA A 258 -0.49 19.63 -15.21
C ALA A 258 -0.27 20.59 -14.04
N ARG A 259 0.02 20.07 -12.85
CA ARG A 259 0.35 20.87 -11.67
C ARG A 259 1.63 21.66 -11.83
N GLN A 260 2.66 21.07 -12.44
CA GLN A 260 3.94 21.74 -12.69
C GLN A 260 3.83 22.83 -13.76
N ALA A 261 3.01 22.61 -14.79
CA ALA A 261 2.80 23.53 -15.89
C ALA A 261 1.71 24.58 -15.62
N GLY A 262 0.97 24.49 -14.52
CA GLY A 262 -0.12 25.41 -14.19
C GLY A 262 -1.27 25.35 -15.18
N ILE A 263 -1.65 24.16 -15.64
CA ILE A 263 -2.68 24.00 -16.68
C ILE A 263 -4.07 24.15 -16.08
N ASP A 264 -4.84 25.11 -16.60
CA ASP A 264 -6.27 25.28 -16.31
C ASP A 264 -7.10 24.24 -17.06
N ASN A 265 -7.12 23.01 -16.51
CA ASN A 265 -7.97 21.93 -16.98
C ASN A 265 -9.03 21.61 -15.90
N PRO A 266 -10.33 21.52 -16.25
CA PRO A 266 -11.40 21.34 -15.28
C PRO A 266 -11.27 20.04 -14.46
N ASP A 267 -10.80 18.96 -15.08
CA ASP A 267 -10.59 17.67 -14.42
C ASP A 267 -9.44 17.76 -13.40
N VAL A 268 -8.37 18.48 -13.76
CA VAL A 268 -7.22 18.72 -12.87
C VAL A 268 -7.63 19.60 -11.69
N LEU A 269 -8.39 20.68 -11.94
CA LEU A 269 -8.89 21.56 -10.88
C LEU A 269 -9.84 20.83 -9.93
N HIS A 270 -10.70 19.95 -10.44
CA HIS A 270 -11.57 19.08 -9.64
C HIS A 270 -10.75 18.17 -8.72
N ILE A 271 -9.76 17.48 -9.27
CA ILE A 271 -8.88 16.59 -8.50
C ILE A 271 -8.11 17.38 -7.43
N GLU A 272 -7.57 18.56 -7.74
CA GLU A 272 -6.88 19.40 -6.76
C GLU A 272 -7.83 19.92 -5.67
N ALA A 273 -9.06 20.29 -6.01
CA ALA A 273 -10.06 20.68 -5.00
C ALA A 273 -10.33 19.52 -4.02
N ILE A 274 -10.58 18.31 -4.52
CA ILE A 274 -10.82 17.12 -3.68
C ILE A 274 -9.60 16.78 -2.84
N ARG A 275 -8.41 16.87 -3.45
CA ARG A 275 -7.14 16.66 -2.76
C ARG A 275 -7.00 17.61 -1.56
N THR A 276 -7.39 18.88 -1.71
CA THR A 276 -7.34 19.83 -0.60
C THR A 276 -8.43 19.60 0.46
N SER A 277 -9.59 19.05 0.08
CA SER A 277 -10.72 18.83 0.99
C SER A 277 -10.76 17.45 1.65
N ASN A 278 -10.12 16.44 1.07
CA ASN A 278 -10.10 15.06 1.56
C ASN A 278 -8.66 14.53 1.65
N ARG A 279 -8.15 14.48 2.89
CA ARG A 279 -6.79 14.05 3.22
C ARG A 279 -6.50 12.59 2.85
N ARG A 280 -7.47 11.68 2.92
CA ARG A 280 -7.29 10.27 2.52
C ARG A 280 -7.09 10.14 1.02
N THR A 281 -7.91 10.87 0.27
CA THR A 281 -7.79 10.94 -1.19
C THR A 281 -6.46 11.54 -1.61
N ASP A 282 -6.00 12.60 -0.92
CA ASP A 282 -4.64 13.14 -1.10
C ASP A 282 -3.55 12.08 -0.83
N GLU A 283 -3.67 11.28 0.23
CA GLU A 283 -2.73 10.20 0.52
C GLU A 283 -2.69 9.17 -0.63
N TYR A 284 -3.85 8.72 -1.14
CA TYR A 284 -3.92 7.78 -2.26
C TYR A 284 -3.24 8.34 -3.51
N LEU A 285 -3.57 9.57 -3.90
CA LEU A 285 -3.00 10.24 -5.07
C LEU A 285 -1.48 10.40 -4.93
N LYS A 286 -1.00 10.79 -3.76
CA LYS A 286 0.43 10.97 -3.56
C LYS A 286 1.20 9.64 -3.52
N ARG A 287 0.64 8.58 -2.92
CA ARG A 287 1.25 7.24 -2.96
C ARG A 287 1.24 6.68 -4.38
N ALA A 288 0.17 6.93 -5.14
CA ALA A 288 0.11 6.60 -6.56
C ALA A 288 1.20 7.32 -7.38
N GLU A 289 1.41 8.61 -7.12
CA GLU A 289 2.49 9.40 -7.75
C GLU A 289 3.89 8.87 -7.39
N ALA A 290 4.11 8.46 -6.14
CA ALA A 290 5.37 7.85 -5.72
C ALA A 290 5.62 6.48 -6.37
N ILE A 291 4.56 5.72 -6.67
CA ILE A 291 4.63 4.44 -7.37
C ILE A 291 4.93 4.67 -8.86
N SER A 292 4.26 5.62 -9.51
CA SER A 292 4.40 5.88 -10.96
C SER A 292 5.82 6.35 -11.35
N ARG A 293 6.53 7.01 -10.43
CA ARG A 293 7.93 7.43 -10.62
C ARG A 293 8.96 6.30 -10.55
N ARG A 294 8.57 5.10 -10.11
CA ARG A 294 9.49 3.95 -9.96
C ARG A 294 9.44 3.06 -11.20
N PRO A 295 10.57 2.45 -11.60
CA PRO A 295 10.55 1.41 -12.64
C PRO A 295 9.68 0.23 -12.18
N GLY A 296 9.01 -0.45 -13.11
CA GLY A 296 8.08 -1.56 -12.83
C GLY A 296 8.66 -2.61 -11.87
N GLU A 297 9.94 -2.94 -12.03
CA GLU A 297 10.68 -3.87 -11.17
C GLU A 297 10.66 -3.53 -9.66
N ARG A 298 10.43 -2.26 -9.32
CA ARG A 298 10.37 -1.72 -7.94
C ARG A 298 9.01 -1.14 -7.58
N ALA A 299 8.19 -0.76 -8.56
CA ALA A 299 6.86 -0.17 -8.35
C ALA A 299 5.92 -1.14 -7.62
N TRP A 300 5.96 -2.43 -7.95
CA TRP A 300 5.10 -3.47 -7.36
C TRP A 300 5.15 -3.51 -5.83
N LYS A 301 6.29 -3.20 -5.19
CA LYS A 301 6.38 -3.17 -3.72
C LYS A 301 5.53 -2.06 -3.12
N GLY A 302 5.63 -0.86 -3.69
CA GLY A 302 4.84 0.28 -3.25
C GLY A 302 3.35 0.05 -3.50
N PHE A 303 3.02 -0.53 -4.66
CA PHE A 303 1.67 -0.89 -5.03
C PHE A 303 1.08 -1.93 -4.08
N THR A 304 1.76 -3.05 -3.86
CA THR A 304 1.31 -4.09 -2.91
C THR A 304 1.13 -3.52 -1.50
N GLY A 305 2.03 -2.64 -1.06
CA GLY A 305 1.91 -1.97 0.23
C GLY A 305 0.68 -1.07 0.33
N LEU A 306 0.32 -0.33 -0.74
CA LEU A 306 -0.89 0.49 -0.80
C LEU A 306 -2.16 -0.37 -0.84
N LEU A 307 -2.17 -1.43 -1.65
CA LEU A 307 -3.28 -2.39 -1.70
C LEU A 307 -3.56 -3.00 -0.32
N LEU A 308 -2.51 -3.49 0.35
CA LEU A 308 -2.63 -4.08 1.69
C LEU A 308 -3.11 -3.07 2.72
N ASP A 309 -2.66 -1.83 2.63
CA ASP A 309 -3.10 -0.76 3.53
C ASP A 309 -4.61 -0.50 3.37
N VAL A 310 -5.11 -0.33 2.14
CA VAL A 310 -6.56 -0.17 1.89
C VAL A 310 -7.36 -1.37 2.40
N CYS A 311 -6.88 -2.60 2.14
CA CYS A 311 -7.62 -3.83 2.48
C CYS A 311 -7.55 -4.21 3.97
N THR A 312 -6.51 -3.80 4.71
CA THR A 312 -6.26 -4.29 6.09
C THR A 312 -6.38 -3.22 7.17
N SER A 313 -6.28 -1.93 6.82
CA SER A 313 -6.43 -0.84 7.78
C SER A 313 -7.91 -0.63 8.14
N PRO A 314 -8.25 -0.34 9.42
CA PRO A 314 -9.63 -0.14 9.84
C PRO A 314 -10.33 0.96 9.04
N ARG A 315 -11.58 0.71 8.65
CA ARG A 315 -12.44 1.66 7.91
C ARG A 315 -11.92 2.12 6.54
N ARG A 316 -10.66 1.90 6.16
CA ARG A 316 -10.13 2.23 4.83
C ARG A 316 -10.92 1.51 3.75
N LEU A 317 -11.05 0.19 3.84
CA LEU A 317 -11.80 -0.56 2.83
C LEU A 317 -13.26 -0.09 2.69
N SER A 318 -13.94 0.20 3.80
CA SER A 318 -15.35 0.62 3.79
C SER A 318 -15.57 2.03 3.26
N THR A 319 -14.54 2.89 3.28
CA THR A 319 -14.63 4.29 2.82
C THR A 319 -13.88 4.53 1.51
N PHE A 320 -13.09 3.58 1.06
CA PHE A 320 -12.28 3.67 -0.15
C PHE A 320 -13.12 4.02 -1.38
N GLN A 321 -14.29 3.38 -1.55
CA GLN A 321 -15.17 3.68 -2.67
C GLN A 321 -15.63 5.13 -2.68
N GLU A 322 -16.02 5.69 -1.53
CA GLU A 322 -16.43 7.08 -1.41
C GLU A 322 -15.27 8.04 -1.71
N ASP A 323 -14.09 7.77 -1.14
CA ASP A 323 -12.89 8.57 -1.35
C ASP A 323 -12.49 8.64 -2.84
N VAL A 324 -12.56 7.52 -3.57
CA VAL A 324 -12.17 7.47 -4.98
C VAL A 324 -13.27 7.92 -5.93
N THR A 325 -14.55 7.67 -5.62
CA THR A 325 -15.69 8.16 -6.44
C THR A 325 -15.76 9.69 -6.41
N ALA A 326 -15.26 10.33 -5.35
CA ALA A 326 -15.15 11.78 -5.31
C ALA A 326 -14.34 12.31 -6.50
N LEU A 327 -13.33 11.58 -6.97
CA LEU A 327 -12.47 11.97 -8.10
C LEU A 327 -13.18 11.89 -9.46
N ASP A 328 -14.35 11.28 -9.53
CA ASP A 328 -15.12 11.21 -10.77
C ASP A 328 -15.72 12.59 -11.12
N PRO A 329 -15.86 12.94 -12.40
CA PRO A 329 -15.56 12.12 -13.60
C PRO A 329 -14.10 12.23 -14.07
N ALA A 330 -13.21 12.91 -13.34
CA ALA A 330 -11.88 13.26 -13.84
C ALA A 330 -10.99 12.03 -14.17
N LEU A 331 -11.32 10.86 -13.64
CA LEU A 331 -10.60 9.61 -13.85
C LEU A 331 -11.28 8.63 -14.83
N ASP A 332 -12.43 8.99 -15.42
CA ASP A 332 -13.16 8.12 -16.36
C ASP A 332 -12.39 7.87 -17.68
N ASP A 333 -11.57 8.83 -18.12
CA ASP A 333 -10.74 8.75 -19.32
C ASP A 333 -9.31 9.23 -19.06
N VAL A 334 -8.55 8.43 -18.30
CA VAL A 334 -7.13 8.69 -18.00
C VAL A 334 -6.28 8.92 -19.26
N PRO A 335 -6.41 8.13 -20.36
CA PRO A 335 -5.69 8.40 -21.60
C PRO A 335 -6.06 9.75 -22.23
N GLY A 336 -7.32 10.13 -22.25
CA GLY A 336 -7.77 11.43 -22.75
C GLY A 336 -7.31 12.60 -21.89
N LEU A 337 -7.34 12.44 -20.57
CA LEU A 337 -6.77 13.43 -19.63
C LEU A 337 -5.30 13.70 -19.96
N GLY A 338 -4.51 12.63 -20.16
CA GLY A 338 -3.11 12.75 -20.58
C GLY A 338 -2.94 13.48 -21.91
N ARG A 339 -3.76 13.17 -22.92
CA ARG A 339 -3.73 13.87 -24.22
C ARG A 339 -4.08 15.35 -24.10
N ARG A 340 -5.11 15.70 -23.32
CA ARG A 340 -5.52 17.09 -23.08
C ARG A 340 -4.40 17.89 -22.42
N ILE A 341 -3.79 17.34 -21.38
CA ILE A 341 -2.67 17.96 -20.65
C ILE A 341 -1.46 18.16 -21.58
N LEU A 342 -1.08 17.15 -22.36
CA LEU A 342 0.03 17.27 -23.32
C LEU A 342 -0.27 18.30 -24.42
N ALA A 343 -1.51 18.37 -24.91
CA ALA A 343 -1.91 19.37 -25.90
C ALA A 343 -1.81 20.79 -25.31
N SER A 344 -2.24 21.00 -24.06
CA SER A 344 -2.12 22.28 -23.37
C SER A 344 -0.67 22.70 -23.13
N CYS A 345 0.24 21.76 -22.82
CA CYS A 345 1.67 22.08 -22.69
C CYS A 345 2.34 22.47 -24.02
N ASN A 346 1.84 21.94 -25.14
CA ASN A 346 2.40 22.17 -26.47
C ASN A 346 1.72 23.32 -27.22
N ALA A 347 0.66 23.91 -26.66
CA ALA A 347 0.02 25.07 -27.24
C ALA A 347 1.02 26.25 -27.21
N PRO A 348 1.31 26.89 -28.35
CA PRO A 348 2.15 28.07 -28.34
C PRO A 348 1.46 29.12 -27.47
N THR A 349 2.14 29.56 -26.40
CA THR A 349 1.79 30.79 -25.69
C THR A 349 1.66 31.87 -26.75
N ALA A 350 0.43 32.31 -27.03
CA ALA A 350 0.21 33.47 -27.89
C ALA A 350 1.01 34.62 -27.27
N SER A 351 2.10 35.00 -27.93
CA SER A 351 2.86 36.19 -27.59
C SER A 351 1.88 37.36 -27.69
N SER A 352 1.58 37.96 -26.55
CA SER A 352 0.88 39.24 -26.46
C SER A 352 1.81 40.39 -26.86
N ASP A 353 2.44 40.27 -28.02
CA ASP A 353 3.21 41.33 -28.66
C ASP A 353 2.55 41.63 -30.00
N GLY A 354 1.64 42.59 -29.98
CA GLY A 354 1.02 43.10 -31.19
C GLY A 354 -0.35 43.69 -30.96
N GLU A 355 -0.43 44.85 -30.31
CA GLU A 355 -1.03 46.04 -30.94
C GLU A 355 -0.70 47.28 -30.10
N ALA A 356 0.10 48.15 -30.72
CA ALA A 356 0.41 49.51 -30.33
C ALA A 356 -0.50 50.47 -31.11
#